data_AF-A0A4Q6EQX4-F1
#
_entry.id   AF-A0A4Q6EQX4-F1
#
_cell.length_a   1.000
_cell.length_b   1.000
_cell.length_c   1.000
_cell.angle_alpha   90.00
_cell.angle_beta   90.00
_cell.angle_gamma   90.00
#
_symmetry.space_group_name_H-M   'P 1'
#
loop_
_entity.id
_entity.type
_entity.pdbx_description
1 polymer ?
#
loop_
_entity_poly.entity_id
_entity_poly.type
_entity_poly.pdbx_seq_one_letter_code
_entity_poly.pdbx_strand_id
1 'polypeptide(L)'
;MRNKLRAYFQGQVREVEQDRALSLYGVALSLLLPLAYLFWRESFNYFRSDPVPYCWPGVDCFYHPLRALGPDGWFWYMLAGNAVSFFAAFSFWRNRIGAALIALGLATLLKIIQQATSYTLMGNYHYMPYIITLGFLFIPGRRAYLPIQLVLFYVAAGFLKINPEWLSGYALPGRIPYLAERWFRFLLGYVIILEILFVWGLLSSEKKWRALAFLQIAAFTAVSWYFVGSFYPITMSLLLSLFPLSWVITAPARSKLNLAAICALGIFVGAQAFPKAWGPDPALHTYRRLISLNMFDANPICDSAIYLRKKGEILELDGANGMALRLQCDPILLVAKARALCRELKSDPTFINLDVHMEARRMSGHQFETVLREENFCGN
;
A
#
# COMPACT_ATOMS: atom_id res chain seq x y z
N MET A 1 -31.16 14.30 -6.91
CA MET A 1 -29.77 13.83 -6.65
C MET A 1 -28.71 14.90 -6.93
N ARG A 2 -28.71 15.55 -8.10
CA ARG A 2 -27.75 16.59 -8.51
C ARG A 2 -27.53 17.74 -7.49
N ASN A 3 -28.61 18.26 -6.89
CA ASN A 3 -28.51 19.35 -5.90
C ASN A 3 -27.82 18.91 -4.59
N LYS A 4 -28.04 17.67 -4.15
CA LYS A 4 -27.39 17.11 -2.95
C LYS A 4 -25.89 16.92 -3.17
N LEU A 5 -25.48 16.39 -4.32
CA LEU A 5 -24.06 16.23 -4.68
C LEU A 5 -23.34 17.58 -4.80
N ARG A 6 -23.99 18.58 -5.42
CA ARG A 6 -23.43 19.93 -5.52
C ARG A 6 -23.26 20.57 -4.14
N ALA A 7 -24.28 20.49 -3.29
CA ALA A 7 -24.22 21.01 -1.92
C ALA A 7 -23.12 20.30 -1.10
N TYR A 8 -23.01 18.97 -1.25
CA TYR A 8 -21.96 18.18 -0.62
C TYR A 8 -20.56 18.65 -1.03
N PHE A 9 -20.30 18.73 -2.35
CA PHE A 9 -19.02 19.18 -2.88
C PHE A 9 -18.69 20.62 -2.45
N GLN A 10 -19.66 21.53 -2.48
CA GLN A 10 -19.49 22.90 -1.98
C GLN A 10 -19.16 22.92 -0.47
N GLY A 11 -19.74 22.02 0.32
CA GLY A 11 -19.37 21.84 1.72
C GLY A 11 -17.91 21.41 1.89
N GLN A 12 -17.42 20.47 1.07
CA GLN A 12 -16.02 20.05 1.08
C GLN A 12 -15.08 21.20 0.72
N VAL A 13 -15.43 21.99 -0.30
CA VAL A 13 -14.65 23.16 -0.73
C VAL A 13 -14.55 24.18 0.40
N ARG A 14 -15.68 24.56 1.01
CA ARG A 14 -15.71 25.55 2.10
C ARG A 14 -14.89 25.11 3.31
N GLU A 15 -14.96 23.83 3.68
CA GLU A 15 -14.20 23.29 4.81
C GLU A 15 -12.69 23.51 4.62
N VAL A 16 -12.16 23.19 3.44
CA VAL A 16 -10.72 23.32 3.16
C VAL A 16 -10.33 24.78 2.91
N GLU A 17 -11.19 25.56 2.24
CA GLU A 17 -10.93 26.99 1.97
C GLU A 17 -10.81 27.82 3.26
N GLN A 18 -11.59 27.49 4.28
CA GLN A 18 -11.54 28.16 5.57
C GLN A 18 -10.35 27.71 6.44
N ASP A 19 -9.71 26.57 6.13
CA ASP A 19 -8.66 25.99 6.96
C ASP A 19 -7.33 25.86 6.21
N ARG A 20 -6.42 26.80 6.47
CA ARG A 20 -5.12 26.86 5.79
C ARG A 20 -4.26 25.59 6.01
N ALA A 21 -4.40 24.89 7.15
CA ALA A 21 -3.66 23.65 7.36
C ALA A 21 -4.14 22.55 6.42
N LEU A 22 -5.45 22.46 6.18
CA LEU A 22 -6.01 21.50 5.23
C LEU A 22 -5.59 21.82 3.80
N SER A 23 -5.54 23.11 3.42
CA SER A 23 -5.02 23.52 2.12
C SER A 23 -3.56 23.11 1.94
N LEU A 24 -2.69 23.41 2.92
CA LEU A 24 -1.28 23.00 2.87
C LEU A 24 -1.11 21.47 2.93
N TYR A 25 -1.96 20.78 3.68
CA TYR A 25 -1.96 19.32 3.69
C TYR A 25 -2.40 18.74 2.33
N GLY A 26 -3.35 19.38 1.65
CA GLY A 26 -3.71 19.06 0.27
C GLY A 26 -2.52 19.17 -0.70
N VAL A 27 -1.61 20.12 -0.47
CA VAL A 27 -0.33 20.18 -1.21
C VAL A 27 0.49 18.92 -0.95
N ALA A 28 0.69 18.53 0.31
CA ALA A 28 1.44 17.33 0.67
C ALA A 28 0.86 16.06 0.06
N LEU A 29 -0.47 15.89 0.10
CA LEU A 29 -1.17 14.76 -0.54
C LEU A 29 -1.00 14.76 -2.07
N SER A 30 -1.04 15.94 -2.69
CA SER A 30 -0.84 16.09 -4.13
C SER A 30 0.59 15.74 -4.57
N LEU A 31 1.58 15.74 -3.67
CA LEU A 31 2.95 15.33 -4.00
C LEU A 31 3.19 13.81 -3.89
N LEU A 32 2.23 13.05 -3.34
CA LEU A 32 2.35 11.60 -3.18
C LEU A 32 2.33 10.84 -4.52
N LEU A 33 1.64 11.37 -5.54
CA LEU A 33 1.60 10.74 -6.86
C LEU A 33 2.94 10.86 -7.61
N PRO A 34 3.55 12.06 -7.74
CA PRO A 34 4.90 12.17 -8.29
C PRO A 34 5.93 11.30 -7.61
N LEU A 35 5.85 11.20 -6.28
CA LEU A 35 6.70 10.31 -5.51
C LEU A 35 6.51 8.83 -5.91
N ALA A 36 5.27 8.39 -6.12
CA ALA A 36 4.98 7.03 -6.57
C ALA A 36 5.51 6.75 -7.98
N TYR A 37 5.42 7.72 -8.90
CA TYR A 37 6.01 7.59 -10.25
C TYR A 37 7.53 7.46 -10.21
N LEU A 38 8.21 8.28 -9.39
CA LEU A 38 9.65 8.19 -9.20
C LEU A 38 10.06 6.83 -8.64
N PHE A 39 9.28 6.29 -7.70
CA PHE A 39 9.51 4.96 -7.13
C PHE A 39 9.40 3.85 -8.18
N TRP A 40 8.40 3.91 -9.06
CA TRP A 40 8.18 2.86 -10.06
C TRP A 40 9.00 3.00 -11.34
N ARG A 41 9.71 4.12 -11.54
CA ARG A 41 10.45 4.43 -12.78
C ARG A 41 11.26 3.24 -13.30
N GLU A 42 12.03 2.60 -12.42
CA GLU A 42 12.87 1.46 -12.78
C GLU A 42 12.05 0.17 -12.97
N SER A 43 11.02 -0.03 -12.14
CA SER A 43 10.16 -1.21 -12.22
C SER A 43 9.32 -1.27 -13.50
N PHE A 44 8.98 -0.13 -14.10
CA PHE A 44 8.25 -0.08 -15.37
C PHE A 44 9.01 -0.74 -16.53
N ASN A 45 10.34 -0.68 -16.52
CA ASN A 45 11.13 -1.35 -17.54
C ASN A 45 10.99 -2.88 -17.42
N TYR A 46 10.91 -3.40 -16.20
CA TYR A 46 10.74 -4.82 -15.91
C TYR A 46 9.31 -5.32 -16.24
N PHE A 47 8.27 -4.57 -15.87
CA PHE A 47 6.88 -4.96 -16.17
C PHE A 47 6.55 -4.99 -17.66
N ARG A 48 7.34 -4.26 -18.46
CA ARG A 48 7.22 -4.19 -19.91
C ARG A 48 7.87 -5.37 -20.61
N SER A 49 8.94 -5.92 -20.05
CA SER A 49 9.65 -7.05 -20.65
C SER A 49 8.98 -8.39 -20.37
N ASP A 50 8.11 -8.47 -19.37
CA ASP A 50 7.39 -9.70 -19.06
C ASP A 50 6.19 -9.86 -20.00
N PRO A 51 6.16 -10.91 -20.85
CA PRO A 51 5.02 -11.17 -21.72
C PRO A 51 3.75 -11.53 -20.93
N VAL A 52 3.87 -11.88 -19.65
CA VAL A 52 2.77 -12.37 -18.83
C VAL A 52 2.14 -11.26 -17.97
N PRO A 53 0.82 -10.99 -18.12
CA PRO A 53 0.12 -10.04 -17.27
C PRO A 53 -0.21 -10.60 -15.89
N TYR A 54 0.39 -10.00 -14.86
CA TYR A 54 0.02 -10.23 -13.46
C TYR A 54 -1.26 -9.49 -13.08
N CYS A 55 -2.42 -10.11 -13.26
CA CYS A 55 -3.69 -9.46 -12.99
C CYS A 55 -4.14 -9.55 -11.53
N TRP A 56 -4.95 -8.58 -11.11
CA TRP A 56 -5.62 -8.62 -9.81
C TRP A 56 -6.58 -9.82 -9.74
N PRO A 57 -6.76 -10.46 -8.57
CA PRO A 57 -7.74 -11.53 -8.42
C PRO A 57 -9.14 -11.09 -8.84
N GLY A 58 -9.78 -11.87 -9.71
CA GLY A 58 -11.12 -11.58 -10.23
C GLY A 58 -11.20 -10.51 -11.32
N VAL A 59 -10.06 -9.95 -11.76
CA VAL A 59 -10.01 -8.94 -12.83
C VAL A 59 -9.17 -9.45 -13.98
N ASP A 60 -9.73 -9.48 -15.19
CA ASP A 60 -8.93 -9.72 -16.38
C ASP A 60 -8.26 -8.41 -16.83
N CYS A 61 -6.96 -8.29 -16.55
CA CYS A 61 -6.15 -7.15 -16.94
C CYS A 61 -5.42 -7.35 -18.27
N PHE A 62 -5.58 -8.51 -18.92
CA PHE A 62 -4.88 -8.86 -20.17
C PHE A 62 -5.17 -7.81 -21.25
N TYR A 63 -6.43 -7.40 -21.35
CA TYR A 63 -6.92 -6.42 -22.32
C TYR A 63 -6.93 -4.98 -21.80
N HIS A 64 -6.24 -4.71 -20.68
CA HIS A 64 -6.26 -3.36 -20.12
C HIS A 64 -5.61 -2.39 -21.12
N PRO A 65 -6.31 -1.32 -21.58
CA PRO A 65 -5.82 -0.46 -22.66
C PRO A 65 -4.45 0.16 -22.41
N LEU A 66 -4.15 0.50 -21.15
CA LEU A 66 -2.83 1.02 -20.77
C LEU A 66 -1.67 0.04 -20.98
N ARG A 67 -1.92 -1.28 -21.05
CA ARG A 67 -0.87 -2.26 -21.36
C ARG A 67 -0.50 -2.25 -22.84
N ALA A 68 -1.41 -1.83 -23.71
CA ALA A 68 -1.14 -1.64 -25.14
C ALA A 68 -0.32 -0.37 -25.41
N LEU A 69 -0.14 0.51 -24.42
CA LEU A 69 0.74 1.67 -24.56
C LEU A 69 2.19 1.20 -24.62
N GLY A 70 2.89 1.61 -25.68
CA GLY A 70 4.34 1.50 -25.75
C GLY A 70 5.05 2.39 -24.70
N PRO A 71 6.39 2.34 -24.65
CA PRO A 71 7.19 3.15 -23.71
C PRO A 71 6.83 4.63 -23.70
N ASP A 72 6.63 5.21 -24.88
CA ASP A 72 6.27 6.62 -25.03
C ASP A 72 4.88 6.91 -24.47
N GLY A 73 3.91 6.02 -24.71
CA GLY A 73 2.56 6.15 -24.16
C GLY A 73 2.55 6.14 -22.63
N TRP A 74 3.35 5.26 -22.03
CA TRP A 74 3.55 5.23 -20.57
C TRP A 74 4.24 6.48 -20.05
N PHE A 75 5.27 6.96 -20.73
CA PHE A 75 5.95 8.21 -20.39
C PHE A 75 4.94 9.38 -20.37
N TRP A 76 4.16 9.55 -21.43
CA TRP A 76 3.15 10.60 -21.52
C TRP A 76 2.04 10.44 -20.47
N TYR A 77 1.62 9.22 -20.17
CA TYR A 77 0.66 8.93 -19.11
C TYR A 77 1.19 9.37 -17.74
N MET A 78 2.43 9.00 -17.40
CA MET A 78 3.06 9.40 -16.14
C MET A 78 3.27 10.91 -16.07
N LEU A 79 3.69 11.54 -17.18
CA LEU A 79 3.85 12.98 -17.25
C LEU A 79 2.52 13.71 -17.06
N ALA A 80 1.44 13.23 -17.67
CA ALA A 80 0.10 13.77 -17.47
C ALA A 80 -0.36 13.63 -16.02
N GLY A 81 -0.18 12.46 -15.41
CA GLY A 81 -0.47 12.23 -13.99
C GLY A 81 0.31 13.19 -13.08
N ASN A 82 1.60 13.37 -13.34
CA ASN A 82 2.45 14.33 -12.64
C ASN A 82 1.97 15.77 -12.80
N ALA A 83 1.65 16.19 -14.03
CA ALA A 83 1.17 17.53 -14.32
C ALA A 83 -0.14 17.83 -13.58
N VAL A 84 -1.10 16.89 -13.57
CA VAL A 84 -2.35 17.01 -12.80
C VAL A 84 -2.06 17.12 -11.31
N SER A 85 -1.11 16.36 -10.79
CA SER A 85 -0.72 16.41 -9.38
C SER A 85 -0.07 17.72 -8.97
N PHE A 86 0.87 18.23 -9.78
CA PHE A 86 1.48 19.54 -9.54
C PHE A 86 0.46 20.67 -9.69
N PHE A 87 -0.48 20.57 -10.63
CA PHE A 87 -1.58 21.51 -10.73
C PHE A 87 -2.49 21.49 -9.50
N ALA A 88 -2.78 20.30 -8.94
CA ALA A 88 -3.51 20.17 -7.68
C ALA A 88 -2.75 20.85 -6.53
N ALA A 89 -1.46 20.54 -6.37
CA ALA A 89 -0.58 21.14 -5.36
C ALA A 89 -0.54 22.67 -5.47
N PHE A 90 -0.32 23.20 -6.68
CA PHE A 90 -0.33 24.63 -6.94
C PHE A 90 -1.69 25.28 -6.64
N SER A 91 -2.79 24.62 -7.02
CA SER A 91 -4.14 25.10 -6.77
C SER A 91 -4.45 25.16 -5.27
N PHE A 92 -4.05 24.15 -4.48
CA PHE A 92 -4.14 24.19 -3.02
C PHE A 92 -3.33 25.35 -2.43
N TRP A 93 -2.08 25.53 -2.86
CA TRP A 93 -1.24 26.62 -2.40
C TRP A 93 -1.89 28.00 -2.67
N ARG A 94 -2.41 28.19 -3.89
CA ARG A 94 -3.11 29.41 -4.32
C ARG A 94 -4.56 29.53 -3.81
N ASN A 95 -4.99 28.63 -2.92
CA ASN A 95 -6.33 28.60 -2.33
C ASN A 95 -7.48 28.45 -3.35
N ARG A 96 -7.23 27.85 -4.51
CA ARG A 96 -8.25 27.52 -5.53
C ARG A 96 -8.82 26.13 -5.26
N ILE A 97 -9.50 25.99 -4.12
CA ILE A 97 -9.80 24.68 -3.52
C ILE A 97 -10.70 23.79 -4.38
N GLY A 98 -11.71 24.35 -5.06
CA GLY A 98 -12.57 23.55 -5.96
C GLY A 98 -11.78 22.87 -7.08
N ALA A 99 -10.91 23.62 -7.75
CA ALA A 99 -10.02 23.08 -8.79
C ALA A 99 -9.00 22.09 -8.19
N ALA A 100 -8.46 22.39 -7.01
CA ALA A 100 -7.50 21.54 -6.32
C ALA A 100 -8.07 20.17 -5.96
N LEU A 101 -9.30 20.11 -5.42
CA LEU A 101 -9.97 18.85 -5.08
C LEU A 101 -10.30 18.02 -6.32
N ILE A 102 -10.76 18.65 -7.41
CA ILE A 102 -11.01 17.95 -8.69
C ILE A 102 -9.71 17.37 -9.24
N ALA A 103 -8.64 18.17 -9.28
CA ALA A 103 -7.33 17.74 -9.77
C ALA A 103 -6.73 16.62 -8.90
N LEU A 104 -6.83 16.71 -7.57
CA LEU A 104 -6.39 15.65 -6.66
C LEU A 104 -7.21 14.35 -6.86
N GLY A 105 -8.52 14.47 -7.07
CA GLY A 105 -9.38 13.34 -7.40
C GLY A 105 -8.97 12.67 -8.72
N LEU A 106 -8.71 13.47 -9.76
CA LEU A 106 -8.22 12.96 -11.05
C LEU A 106 -6.84 12.31 -10.93
N ALA A 107 -5.90 12.94 -10.24
CA ALA A 107 -4.57 12.37 -9.96
C ALA A 107 -4.69 11.02 -9.23
N THR A 108 -5.55 10.94 -8.21
CA THR A 108 -5.80 9.71 -7.47
C THR A 108 -6.40 8.62 -8.37
N LEU A 109 -7.36 8.98 -9.23
CA LEU A 109 -7.95 8.06 -10.20
C LEU A 109 -6.92 7.54 -11.19
N LEU A 110 -6.08 8.41 -11.76
CA LEU A 110 -4.99 7.98 -12.65
C LEU A 110 -4.07 6.96 -11.94
N LYS A 111 -3.66 7.24 -10.70
CA LYS A 111 -2.86 6.29 -9.92
C LYS A 111 -3.55 4.95 -9.71
N ILE A 112 -4.85 4.94 -9.44
CA ILE A 112 -5.65 3.70 -9.28
C ILE A 112 -5.69 2.92 -10.60
N ILE A 113 -6.00 3.59 -11.72
CA ILE A 113 -6.05 2.96 -13.04
C ILE A 113 -4.68 2.35 -13.38
N GLN A 114 -3.60 3.08 -13.12
CA GLN A 114 -2.25 2.56 -13.30
C GLN A 114 -2.01 1.29 -12.50
N GLN A 115 -2.34 1.27 -11.21
CA GLN A 115 -2.16 0.07 -10.40
C GLN A 115 -3.08 -1.08 -10.81
N ALA A 116 -4.25 -0.80 -11.37
CA ALA A 116 -5.14 -1.81 -11.91
C ALA A 116 -4.54 -2.55 -13.12
N THR A 117 -3.52 -1.98 -13.80
CA THR A 117 -2.85 -2.61 -14.95
C THR A 117 -2.03 -3.85 -14.58
N SER A 118 -1.50 -3.89 -13.36
CA SER A 118 -0.64 -4.98 -12.89
C SER A 118 -0.65 -5.07 -11.37
N TYR A 119 -0.89 -6.27 -10.86
CA TYR A 119 -0.82 -6.60 -9.43
C TYR A 119 0.55 -6.31 -8.83
N THR A 120 1.62 -6.42 -9.62
CA THR A 120 2.99 -6.11 -9.19
C THR A 120 3.22 -4.64 -8.83
N LEU A 121 2.35 -3.73 -9.26
CA LEU A 121 2.36 -2.32 -8.86
C LEU A 121 1.69 -2.10 -7.50
N MET A 122 1.19 -3.17 -6.87
CA MET A 122 0.72 -3.15 -5.50
C MET A 122 1.90 -3.04 -4.53
N GLY A 123 1.75 -2.17 -3.54
CA GLY A 123 2.61 -2.17 -2.37
C GLY A 123 1.86 -1.56 -1.19
N ASN A 124 2.03 -2.14 0.01
CA ASN A 124 1.35 -1.68 1.22
C ASN A 124 1.66 -0.20 1.55
N TYR A 125 2.80 0.30 1.08
CA TYR A 125 3.16 1.72 1.18
C TYR A 125 2.25 2.66 0.37
N HIS A 126 1.56 2.15 -0.67
CA HIS A 126 0.60 2.93 -1.46
C HIS A 126 -0.81 2.90 -0.86
N TYR A 127 -1.15 1.88 -0.05
CA TYR A 127 -2.45 1.73 0.61
C TYR A 127 -2.77 2.91 1.55
N MET A 128 -1.83 3.33 2.41
CA MET A 128 -2.08 4.46 3.32
C MET A 128 -2.33 5.78 2.59
N PRO A 129 -1.49 6.18 1.60
CA PRO A 129 -1.79 7.31 0.72
C PRO A 129 -3.19 7.28 0.13
N TYR A 130 -3.68 6.13 -0.35
CA TYR A 130 -5.04 6.05 -0.89
C TYR A 130 -6.10 6.32 0.15
N ILE A 131 -6.07 5.61 1.28
CA ILE A 131 -7.10 5.76 2.30
C ILE A 131 -7.12 7.18 2.86
N ILE A 132 -5.94 7.76 3.09
CA ILE A 132 -5.84 9.15 3.56
C ILE A 132 -6.32 10.14 2.50
N THR A 133 -5.97 9.93 1.22
CA THR A 133 -6.38 10.84 0.14
C THR A 133 -7.88 10.73 -0.15
N LEU A 134 -8.42 9.51 -0.21
CA LEU A 134 -9.86 9.27 -0.35
C LEU A 134 -10.63 9.81 0.86
N GLY A 135 -10.10 9.59 2.06
CA GLY A 135 -10.59 10.19 3.28
C GLY A 135 -10.61 11.73 3.21
N PHE A 136 -9.53 12.33 2.73
CA PHE A 136 -9.43 13.77 2.51
C PHE A 136 -10.36 14.26 1.40
N LEU A 137 -10.68 13.46 0.38
CA LEU A 137 -11.60 13.88 -0.69
C LEU A 137 -13.07 13.75 -0.26
N PHE A 138 -13.40 12.70 0.48
CA PHE A 138 -14.79 12.24 0.65
C PHE A 138 -15.30 12.19 2.09
N ILE A 139 -14.50 12.47 3.12
CA ILE A 139 -14.98 12.45 4.50
C ILE A 139 -14.95 13.88 5.06
N PRO A 140 -16.11 14.46 5.44
CA PRO A 140 -16.15 15.76 6.08
C PRO A 140 -15.55 15.71 7.49
N GLY A 141 -15.09 16.85 8.00
CA GLY A 141 -14.49 16.94 9.33
C GLY A 141 -13.06 16.40 9.37
N ARG A 142 -12.29 16.74 8.33
CA ARG A 142 -10.94 16.25 8.04
C ARG A 142 -9.97 16.49 9.20
N ARG A 143 -10.09 17.63 9.89
CA ARG A 143 -9.29 17.98 11.07
C ARG A 143 -9.46 17.02 12.24
N ALA A 144 -10.62 16.38 12.39
CA ALA A 144 -10.86 15.38 13.43
C ALA A 144 -10.56 13.97 12.91
N TYR A 145 -11.03 13.65 11.70
CA TYR A 145 -10.96 12.31 11.12
C TYR A 145 -9.53 11.88 10.75
N LEU A 146 -8.80 12.70 9.98
CA LEU A 146 -7.51 12.28 9.40
C LEU A 146 -6.41 12.04 10.45
N PRO A 147 -6.25 12.85 11.51
CA PRO A 147 -5.29 12.55 12.57
C PRO A 147 -5.56 11.20 13.25
N ILE A 148 -6.83 10.88 13.51
CA ILE A 148 -7.21 9.60 14.11
C ILE A 148 -6.92 8.46 13.13
N GLN A 149 -7.30 8.60 11.86
CA GLN A 149 -7.02 7.61 10.83
C GLN A 149 -5.51 7.33 10.72
N LEU A 150 -4.64 8.35 10.76
CA LEU A 150 -3.18 8.19 10.77
C LEU A 150 -2.67 7.49 12.03
N VAL A 151 -3.20 7.81 13.20
CA VAL A 151 -2.88 7.11 14.46
C VAL A 151 -3.28 5.64 14.36
N LEU A 152 -4.47 5.34 13.84
CA LEU A 152 -4.93 3.97 13.65
C LEU A 152 -4.07 3.19 12.64
N PHE A 153 -3.49 3.85 11.63
CA PHE A 153 -2.50 3.23 10.75
C PHE A 153 -1.28 2.72 11.53
N TYR A 154 -0.73 3.55 12.42
CA TYR A 154 0.38 3.13 13.28
C TYR A 154 -0.03 2.04 14.26
N VAL A 155 -1.17 2.18 14.93
CA VAL A 155 -1.66 1.17 15.88
C VAL A 155 -1.83 -0.18 15.19
N ALA A 156 -2.47 -0.21 14.02
CA ALA A 156 -2.59 -1.42 13.22
C ALA A 156 -1.22 -1.98 12.80
N ALA A 157 -0.30 -1.12 12.35
CA ALA A 157 1.07 -1.52 12.02
C ALA A 157 1.85 -2.08 13.22
N GLY A 158 1.61 -1.57 14.43
CA GLY A 158 2.19 -2.07 15.67
C GLY A 158 1.64 -3.43 16.06
N PHE A 159 0.31 -3.64 15.93
CA PHE A 159 -0.31 -4.94 16.16
C PHE A 159 0.16 -6.03 15.19
N LEU A 160 0.54 -5.67 13.97
CA LEU A 160 1.14 -6.61 13.02
C LEU A 160 2.54 -7.06 13.48
N LYS A 161 3.26 -6.22 14.22
CA LYS A 161 4.61 -6.48 14.71
C LYS A 161 4.66 -7.28 16.01
N ILE A 162 3.52 -7.57 16.63
CA ILE A 162 3.44 -8.45 17.80
C ILE A 162 3.54 -9.90 17.33
N ASN A 163 4.74 -10.30 16.91
CA ASN A 163 5.03 -11.68 16.54
C ASN A 163 6.52 -12.00 16.74
N PRO A 164 6.90 -13.29 16.87
CA PRO A 164 8.29 -13.70 17.09
C PRO A 164 9.25 -13.30 15.95
N GLU A 165 8.76 -13.24 14.72
CA GLU A 165 9.57 -12.92 13.52
C GLU A 165 10.00 -11.45 13.50
N TRP A 166 9.13 -10.55 13.94
CA TRP A 166 9.48 -9.15 14.15
C TRP A 166 10.46 -8.99 15.31
N LEU A 167 10.16 -9.56 16.48
CA LEU A 167 10.98 -9.38 17.69
C LEU A 167 12.39 -9.98 17.58
N SER A 168 12.55 -11.02 16.77
CA SER A 168 13.85 -11.60 16.42
C SER A 168 14.61 -10.79 15.36
N GLY A 169 13.91 -9.93 14.60
CA GLY A 169 14.47 -9.14 13.51
C GLY A 169 14.51 -9.88 12.16
N TYR A 170 14.04 -11.13 12.07
CA TYR A 170 13.98 -11.89 10.81
C TYR A 170 12.99 -11.29 9.80
N ALA A 171 12.01 -10.53 10.28
CA ALA A 171 11.06 -9.80 9.43
C ALA A 171 11.71 -8.68 8.60
N LEU A 172 12.94 -8.26 8.93
CA LEU A 172 13.65 -7.16 8.27
C LEU A 172 14.70 -7.71 7.28
N PRO A 173 14.89 -7.06 6.12
CA PRO A 173 15.84 -7.52 5.10
C PRO A 173 17.31 -7.34 5.51
N GLY A 174 17.59 -6.73 6.67
CA GLY A 174 18.94 -6.45 7.14
C GLY A 174 18.96 -5.97 8.59
N ARG A 175 20.15 -5.56 9.06
CA ARG A 175 20.39 -5.05 10.42
C ARG A 175 21.10 -3.71 10.36
N ILE A 176 20.87 -2.85 11.36
CA ILE A 176 21.61 -1.59 11.49
C ILE A 176 23.09 -1.92 11.75
N PRO A 177 24.03 -1.39 10.94
CA PRO A 177 25.45 -1.64 11.14
C PRO A 177 25.91 -1.23 12.54
N TYR A 178 26.79 -2.03 13.14
CA TYR A 178 27.41 -1.76 14.45
C TYR A 178 26.46 -1.76 15.66
N LEU A 179 25.15 -2.01 15.48
CA LEU A 179 24.22 -2.13 16.60
C LEU A 179 24.27 -3.55 17.16
N ALA A 180 24.65 -3.69 18.43
CA ALA A 180 24.67 -4.98 19.10
C ALA A 180 23.27 -5.62 19.13
N GLU A 181 23.21 -6.95 19.00
CA GLU A 181 21.95 -7.69 18.84
C GLU A 181 20.94 -7.44 19.96
N ARG A 182 21.41 -7.35 21.22
CA ARG A 182 20.56 -7.04 22.37
C ARG A 182 19.84 -5.70 22.21
N TRP A 183 20.54 -4.67 21.75
CA TRP A 183 19.97 -3.35 21.53
C TRP A 183 19.04 -3.33 20.32
N PHE A 184 19.37 -4.07 19.27
CA PHE A 184 18.50 -4.23 18.11
C PHE A 184 17.14 -4.83 18.51
N ARG A 185 17.12 -5.94 19.24
CA ARG A 185 15.87 -6.55 19.73
C ARG A 185 15.08 -5.64 20.67
N PHE A 186 15.78 -4.89 21.53
CA PHE A 186 15.14 -3.87 22.37
C PHE A 186 14.45 -2.79 21.54
N LEU A 187 15.12 -2.26 20.50
CA LEU A 187 14.53 -1.27 19.60
C LEU A 187 13.33 -1.82 18.84
N LEU A 188 13.36 -3.10 18.42
CA LEU A 188 12.22 -3.75 17.75
C LEU A 188 11.00 -3.83 18.67
N GLY A 189 11.19 -4.16 19.95
CA GLY A 189 10.13 -4.11 20.95
C GLY A 189 9.65 -2.67 21.23
N TYR A 190 10.58 -1.71 21.28
CA TYR A 190 10.25 -0.31 21.45
C TYR A 190 9.41 0.25 20.30
N VAL A 191 9.66 -0.16 19.05
CA VAL A 191 8.82 0.25 17.90
C VAL A 191 7.36 -0.18 18.09
N ILE A 192 7.10 -1.35 18.67
CA ILE A 192 5.73 -1.80 18.98
C ILE A 192 5.09 -0.85 20.01
N ILE A 193 5.82 -0.51 21.08
CA ILE A 193 5.34 0.43 22.11
C ILE A 193 5.08 1.81 21.49
N LEU A 194 5.98 2.28 20.62
CA LEU A 194 5.84 3.55 19.91
C LEU A 194 4.56 3.58 19.08
N GLU A 195 4.33 2.56 18.27
CA GLU A 195 3.22 2.49 17.32
C GLU A 195 1.87 2.17 17.96
N ILE A 196 1.83 1.50 19.12
CA ILE A 196 0.57 1.16 19.81
C ILE A 196 0.21 2.18 20.89
N LEU A 197 1.21 2.69 21.64
CA LEU A 197 0.98 3.52 22.81
C LEU A 197 1.39 4.98 22.58
N PHE A 198 2.64 5.26 22.22
CA PHE A 198 3.11 6.65 22.14
C PHE A 198 2.50 7.44 20.99
N VAL A 199 2.07 6.78 19.91
CA VAL A 199 1.43 7.45 18.77
C VAL A 199 0.17 8.23 19.15
N TRP A 200 -0.57 7.80 20.19
CA TRP A 200 -1.73 8.55 20.71
C TRP A 200 -1.34 9.92 21.26
N GLY A 201 -0.08 10.09 21.67
CA GLY A 201 0.49 11.37 22.07
C GLY A 201 0.38 12.44 20.96
N LEU A 202 0.34 12.05 19.68
CA LEU A 202 0.10 12.97 18.56
C LEU A 202 -1.25 13.70 18.64
N LEU A 203 -2.24 13.10 19.30
CA LEU A 203 -3.57 13.66 19.53
C LEU A 203 -3.68 14.41 20.87
N SER A 204 -2.61 14.43 21.67
CA SER A 204 -2.62 15.07 22.98
C SER A 204 -2.85 16.59 22.87
N SER A 205 -3.64 17.14 23.80
CA SER A 205 -3.75 18.58 23.99
C SER A 205 -2.45 19.21 24.49
N GLU A 206 -1.61 18.42 25.16
CA GLU A 206 -0.38 18.89 25.79
C GLU A 206 0.78 19.00 24.79
N LYS A 207 1.38 20.19 24.73
CA LYS A 207 2.44 20.51 23.76
C LYS A 207 3.67 19.60 23.90
N LYS A 208 3.98 19.18 25.14
CA LYS A 208 5.14 18.31 25.43
C LYS A 208 4.92 16.91 24.86
N TRP A 209 3.76 16.31 25.13
CA TRP A 209 3.45 14.94 24.69
C TRP A 209 3.32 14.83 23.17
N ARG A 210 2.67 15.80 22.51
CA ARG A 210 2.57 15.81 21.04
C ARG A 210 3.93 15.96 20.36
N ALA A 211 4.81 16.82 20.89
CA ALA A 211 6.14 17.03 20.34
C ALA A 211 7.02 15.80 20.54
N LEU A 212 6.98 15.18 21.72
CA LEU A 212 7.72 13.96 22.01
C LEU A 212 7.30 12.81 21.08
N ALA A 213 5.99 12.55 20.95
CA ALA A 213 5.48 11.51 20.06
C ALA A 213 5.89 11.76 18.60
N PHE A 214 5.80 13.02 18.14
CA PHE A 214 6.20 13.39 16.78
C PHE A 214 7.68 13.17 16.52
N LEU A 215 8.55 13.60 17.44
CA LEU A 215 9.99 13.44 17.30
C LEU A 215 10.38 11.97 17.26
N GLN A 216 9.77 11.12 18.11
CA GLN A 216 10.01 9.69 18.09
C GLN A 216 9.55 9.03 16.78
N ILE A 217 8.37 9.40 16.28
CA ILE A 217 7.86 8.89 15.00
C ILE A 217 8.70 9.39 13.82
N ALA A 218 9.14 10.65 13.84
CA ALA A 218 10.04 11.20 12.83
C ALA A 218 11.40 10.47 12.84
N ALA A 219 11.95 10.20 14.03
CA ALA A 219 13.18 9.41 14.17
C ALA A 219 13.00 7.98 13.66
N PHE A 220 11.91 7.30 14.02
CA PHE A 220 11.56 5.99 13.49
C PHE A 220 11.43 6.00 11.96
N THR A 221 10.78 7.03 11.41
CA THR A 221 10.61 7.20 9.96
C THR A 221 11.97 7.39 9.27
N ALA A 222 12.86 8.19 9.85
CA ALA A 222 14.21 8.40 9.33
C ALA A 222 15.05 7.12 9.37
N VAL A 223 15.02 6.37 10.48
CA VAL A 223 15.74 5.09 10.61
C VAL A 223 15.17 4.03 9.66
N SER A 224 13.85 4.03 9.43
CA SER A 224 13.19 3.10 8.51
C SER A 224 13.73 3.20 7.08
N TRP A 225 14.29 4.34 6.68
CA TRP A 225 14.96 4.51 5.39
C TRP A 225 16.00 3.42 5.11
N TYR A 226 16.75 3.01 6.13
CA TYR A 226 17.77 1.97 6.01
C TYR A 226 17.19 0.61 5.60
N PHE A 227 15.99 0.28 6.09
CA PHE A 227 15.38 -1.04 5.87
C PHE A 227 14.47 -1.11 4.65
N VAL A 228 13.76 -0.02 4.35
CA VAL A 228 12.69 -0.03 3.34
C VAL A 228 12.90 0.98 2.21
N GLY A 229 14.05 1.66 2.18
CA GLY A 229 14.39 2.67 1.18
C GLY A 229 13.66 4.00 1.37
N SER A 230 13.83 4.90 0.41
CA SER A 230 13.39 6.31 0.49
C SER A 230 11.89 6.53 0.36
N PHE A 231 11.18 5.66 -0.38
CA PHE A 231 9.78 5.89 -0.75
C PHE A 231 8.86 5.95 0.48
N TYR A 232 9.02 5.02 1.42
CA TYR A 232 8.20 4.96 2.62
C TYR A 232 8.43 6.16 3.56
N PRO A 233 9.66 6.51 3.96
CA PRO A 233 9.91 7.67 4.80
C PRO A 233 9.39 8.98 4.23
N ILE A 234 9.57 9.22 2.92
CA ILE A 234 9.07 10.44 2.27
C ILE A 234 7.53 10.45 2.28
N THR A 235 6.91 9.31 1.94
CA THR A 235 5.45 9.15 2.00
C THR A 235 4.93 9.46 3.41
N MET A 236 5.52 8.85 4.45
CA MET A 236 5.09 9.09 5.83
C MET A 236 5.35 10.52 6.26
N SER A 237 6.44 11.15 5.85
CA SER A 237 6.73 12.55 6.15
C SER A 237 5.66 13.49 5.59
N LEU A 238 5.22 13.26 4.34
CA LEU A 238 4.12 14.00 3.72
C LEU A 238 2.80 13.75 4.46
N LEU A 239 2.49 12.50 4.81
CA LEU A 239 1.26 12.16 5.54
C LEU A 239 1.23 12.74 6.95
N LEU A 240 2.36 12.69 7.67
CA LEU A 240 2.52 13.20 9.03
C LEU A 240 2.54 14.73 9.10
N SER A 241 2.82 15.42 7.99
CA SER A 241 2.82 16.89 7.95
C SER A 241 1.51 17.51 8.46
N LEU A 242 0.40 16.77 8.41
CA LEU A 242 -0.88 17.16 9.00
C LEU A 242 -0.77 17.60 10.46
N PHE A 243 0.05 16.91 11.27
CA PHE A 243 0.20 17.18 12.69
C PHE A 243 0.84 18.54 12.99
N PRO A 244 2.08 18.84 12.55
CA PRO A 244 2.68 20.15 12.79
C PRO A 244 1.87 21.26 12.13
N LEU A 245 1.34 21.05 10.92
CA LEU A 245 0.42 22.02 10.30
C LEU A 245 -0.79 22.29 11.20
N SER A 246 -1.35 21.24 11.81
CA SER A 246 -2.51 21.38 12.67
C SER A 246 -2.23 22.06 14.00
N TRP A 247 -1.01 21.97 14.50
CA TRP A 247 -0.60 22.57 15.77
C TRP A 247 -0.21 24.03 15.65
N VAL A 248 0.29 24.44 14.49
CA VAL A 248 0.75 25.81 14.22
C VAL A 248 -0.39 26.67 13.68
N ILE A 249 -1.27 26.10 12.86
CA ILE A 249 -2.37 26.84 12.22
C ILE A 249 -3.67 26.58 12.98
N THR A 250 -4.18 27.64 13.63
CA THR A 250 -5.44 27.64 14.37
C THR A 250 -6.61 27.25 13.48
N ALA A 251 -7.41 26.29 13.92
CA ALA A 251 -8.61 25.87 13.21
C ALA A 251 -9.74 26.92 13.38
N PRO A 252 -10.55 27.21 12.34
CA PRO A 252 -11.66 28.15 12.42
C PRO A 252 -12.76 27.74 13.41
N ALA A 253 -12.97 26.43 13.58
CA ALA A 253 -13.89 25.83 14.54
C ALA A 253 -13.41 24.43 14.93
N ARG A 254 -13.80 23.95 16.12
CA ARG A 254 -13.54 22.54 16.51
C ARG A 254 -14.39 21.61 15.64
N SER A 255 -13.73 20.95 14.71
CA SER A 255 -14.33 19.88 13.92
C SER A 255 -14.68 18.70 14.82
N LYS A 256 -15.88 18.14 14.65
CA LYS A 256 -16.33 16.92 15.35
C LYS A 256 -16.36 15.76 14.36
N LEU A 257 -16.13 14.55 14.87
CA LEU A 257 -16.36 13.33 14.09
C LEU A 257 -17.85 13.22 13.77
N ASN A 258 -18.17 13.11 12.48
CA ASN A 258 -19.51 12.79 12.02
C ASN A 258 -19.66 11.27 11.81
N LEU A 259 -20.89 10.83 11.54
CA LEU A 259 -21.17 9.41 11.32
C LEU A 259 -20.37 8.82 10.16
N ALA A 260 -20.17 9.54 9.06
CA ALA A 260 -19.38 9.05 7.93
C ALA A 260 -17.92 8.80 8.31
N ALA A 261 -17.32 9.69 9.11
CA ALA A 261 -15.98 9.52 9.66
C ALA A 261 -15.90 8.31 10.59
N ILE A 262 -16.88 8.13 11.48
CA ILE A 262 -16.95 6.98 12.39
C ILE A 262 -17.07 5.67 11.59
N CYS A 263 -17.95 5.62 10.60
CA CYS A 263 -18.10 4.47 9.72
C CYS A 263 -16.82 4.16 8.96
N ALA A 264 -16.14 5.19 8.42
CA ALA A 264 -14.88 5.01 7.70
C ALA A 264 -13.78 4.43 8.63
N LEU A 265 -13.65 4.96 9.84
CA LEU A 265 -12.72 4.44 10.86
C LEU A 265 -13.08 2.99 11.25
N GLY A 266 -14.37 2.70 11.44
CA GLY A 266 -14.86 1.36 11.76
C GLY A 266 -14.58 0.34 10.65
N ILE A 267 -14.83 0.71 9.39
CA ILE A 267 -14.49 -0.10 8.20
C ILE A 267 -12.98 -0.33 8.15
N PHE A 268 -12.18 0.71 8.37
CA PHE A 268 -10.73 0.58 8.39
C PHE A 268 -10.27 -0.44 9.45
N VAL A 269 -10.72 -0.30 10.69
CA VAL A 269 -10.39 -1.21 11.80
C VAL A 269 -10.86 -2.64 11.49
N GLY A 270 -12.09 -2.79 10.99
CA GLY A 270 -12.63 -4.08 10.57
C GLY A 270 -11.79 -4.74 9.48
N ALA A 271 -11.33 -3.96 8.50
CA ALA A 271 -10.44 -4.45 7.44
C ALA A 271 -9.07 -4.88 7.98
N GLN A 272 -8.55 -4.24 9.04
CA GLN A 272 -7.31 -4.68 9.70
C GLN A 272 -7.50 -5.96 10.54
N ALA A 273 -8.69 -6.18 11.08
CA ALA A 273 -9.01 -7.37 11.86
C ALA A 273 -9.37 -8.58 10.97
N PHE A 274 -9.95 -8.34 9.79
CA PHE A 274 -10.45 -9.38 8.88
C PHE A 274 -9.46 -10.52 8.60
N PRO A 275 -8.17 -10.28 8.26
CA PRO A 275 -7.24 -11.36 7.96
C PRO A 275 -7.04 -12.34 9.12
N LYS A 276 -7.15 -11.87 10.36
CA LYS A 276 -6.97 -12.69 11.57
C LYS A 276 -8.19 -13.56 11.88
N ALA A 277 -9.37 -13.18 11.39
CA ALA A 277 -10.62 -13.88 11.69
C ALA A 277 -10.86 -15.11 10.79
N TRP A 278 -10.16 -15.23 9.66
CA TRP A 278 -10.57 -16.11 8.56
C TRP A 278 -9.56 -17.20 8.15
N GLY A 279 -8.67 -17.65 9.03
CA GLY A 279 -7.91 -18.91 8.88
C GLY A 279 -6.41 -18.78 9.21
N PRO A 280 -5.55 -19.71 8.71
CA PRO A 280 -4.12 -19.76 9.04
C PRO A 280 -3.34 -18.54 8.56
N ASP A 281 -2.08 -18.45 8.99
CA ASP A 281 -1.22 -17.28 9.00
C ASP A 281 -1.40 -16.31 7.81
N PRO A 282 -1.94 -15.09 8.03
CA PRO A 282 -2.16 -14.14 6.96
C PRO A 282 -0.84 -13.82 6.23
N ALA A 283 0.28 -13.73 6.96
CA ALA A 283 1.51 -14.48 6.71
C ALA A 283 1.88 -14.90 5.28
N LEU A 284 1.20 -15.94 4.87
CA LEU A 284 1.58 -16.76 3.75
C LEU A 284 0.44 -16.80 2.72
N HIS A 285 -0.78 -16.39 3.11
CA HIS A 285 -1.97 -16.44 2.28
C HIS A 285 -2.41 -15.04 1.79
N THR A 286 -2.07 -14.69 0.55
CA THR A 286 -2.22 -13.32 0.03
C THR A 286 -3.65 -12.80 -0.10
N TYR A 287 -4.63 -13.64 -0.46
CA TYR A 287 -6.00 -13.16 -0.74
C TYR A 287 -6.62 -12.39 0.43
N ARG A 288 -6.17 -12.67 1.66
CA ARG A 288 -6.66 -12.01 2.88
C ARG A 288 -6.01 -10.65 3.13
N ARG A 289 -4.84 -10.40 2.54
CA ARG A 289 -4.02 -9.19 2.75
C ARG A 289 -4.39 -8.03 1.84
N LEU A 290 -5.19 -8.27 0.80
CA LEU A 290 -5.55 -7.25 -0.19
C LEU A 290 -6.26 -6.03 0.43
N ILE A 291 -6.98 -6.25 1.53
CA ILE A 291 -7.79 -5.21 2.18
C ILE A 291 -7.18 -4.68 3.48
N SER A 292 -6.09 -5.26 3.97
CA SER A 292 -5.44 -4.89 5.21
C SER A 292 -4.05 -4.31 4.98
N LEU A 293 -3.51 -3.63 5.98
CA LEU A 293 -2.09 -3.38 6.05
C LEU A 293 -1.37 -4.73 6.14
N ASN A 294 -0.41 -4.96 5.26
CA ASN A 294 0.46 -6.12 5.34
C ASN A 294 1.92 -5.74 5.11
N MET A 295 2.42 -4.82 5.93
CA MET A 295 3.70 -4.17 5.64
C MET A 295 4.96 -4.97 5.98
N PHE A 296 4.89 -6.03 6.79
CA PHE A 296 6.09 -6.52 7.49
C PHE A 296 6.33 -8.02 7.55
N ASP A 297 5.57 -8.85 6.82
CA ASP A 297 6.01 -10.23 6.57
C ASP A 297 6.93 -10.23 5.35
N ALA A 298 8.04 -9.51 5.47
CA ALA A 298 8.85 -9.08 4.34
C ALA A 298 9.90 -10.11 3.91
N ASN A 299 9.95 -11.29 4.52
CA ASN A 299 10.97 -12.28 4.17
C ASN A 299 10.48 -13.74 4.28
N PRO A 300 9.32 -14.10 3.70
CA PRO A 300 8.96 -15.50 3.57
C PRO A 300 9.98 -16.24 2.70
N ILE A 301 10.22 -17.50 3.02
CA ILE A 301 10.95 -18.42 2.15
C ILE A 301 9.90 -19.31 1.50
N CYS A 302 9.91 -19.39 0.18
CA CYS A 302 8.99 -20.22 -0.57
C CYS A 302 9.72 -21.14 -1.53
N ASP A 303 9.09 -22.27 -1.76
CA ASP A 303 9.38 -23.17 -2.86
C ASP A 303 8.14 -23.18 -3.76
N SER A 304 8.32 -22.90 -5.05
CA SER A 304 7.22 -22.74 -5.98
C SER A 304 7.58 -23.32 -7.34
N ALA A 305 6.71 -24.20 -7.82
CA ALA A 305 6.87 -24.89 -9.08
C ALA A 305 5.57 -24.86 -9.89
N ILE A 306 5.70 -24.75 -11.21
CA ILE A 306 4.63 -25.02 -12.16
C ILE A 306 5.02 -26.27 -12.94
N TYR A 307 4.23 -27.34 -12.82
CA TYR A 307 4.45 -28.57 -13.57
C TYR A 307 3.62 -28.56 -14.85
N LEU A 308 4.30 -28.42 -15.98
CA LEU A 308 3.71 -28.48 -17.30
C LEU A 308 3.58 -29.94 -17.74
N ARG A 309 2.34 -30.42 -17.87
CA ARG A 309 2.04 -31.76 -18.37
C ARG A 309 1.84 -31.74 -19.87
N LYS A 310 2.72 -32.44 -20.58
CA LYS A 310 2.63 -32.72 -22.01
C LYS A 310 2.44 -34.22 -22.24
N LYS A 311 2.07 -34.60 -23.47
CA LYS A 311 1.96 -36.02 -23.88
C LYS A 311 3.31 -36.74 -23.67
N GLY A 312 3.41 -37.51 -22.59
CA GLY A 312 4.57 -38.32 -22.26
C GLY A 312 5.68 -37.60 -21.47
N GLU A 313 5.47 -36.35 -21.06
CA GLU A 313 6.50 -35.55 -20.37
C GLU A 313 5.90 -34.63 -19.31
N ILE A 314 6.61 -34.46 -18.20
CA ILE A 314 6.33 -33.44 -17.19
C ILE A 314 7.55 -32.53 -17.10
N LEU A 315 7.36 -31.27 -17.44
CA LEU A 315 8.38 -30.24 -17.36
C LEU A 315 8.14 -29.38 -16.12
N GLU A 316 9.14 -29.25 -15.27
CA GLU A 316 9.12 -28.29 -14.17
C GLU A 316 9.56 -26.93 -14.69
N LEU A 317 8.72 -25.91 -14.48
CA LEU A 317 9.01 -24.53 -14.81
C LEU A 317 9.27 -23.75 -13.51
N ASP A 318 10.29 -22.89 -13.56
CA ASP A 318 10.58 -21.96 -12.47
C ASP A 318 9.34 -21.13 -12.13
N GLY A 319 9.09 -20.95 -10.84
CA GLY A 319 8.03 -20.11 -10.32
C GLY A 319 8.29 -18.61 -10.49
N ALA A 320 8.03 -17.85 -9.42
CA ALA A 320 8.04 -16.39 -9.38
C ALA A 320 9.43 -15.79 -9.02
N ASN A 321 10.51 -16.42 -9.49
CA ASN A 321 11.88 -16.06 -9.12
C ASN A 321 12.31 -14.70 -9.72
N GLY A 322 13.02 -13.87 -8.94
CA GLY A 322 13.59 -12.59 -9.39
C GLY A 322 12.70 -11.35 -9.20
N MET A 323 11.51 -11.49 -8.61
CA MET A 323 10.68 -10.36 -8.23
C MET A 323 11.16 -9.71 -6.92
N ALA A 324 10.61 -8.51 -6.61
CA ALA A 324 10.84 -7.88 -5.31
C ALA A 324 10.51 -8.87 -4.17
N LEU A 325 11.27 -8.83 -3.07
CA LEU A 325 11.22 -9.81 -1.98
C LEU A 325 9.80 -10.15 -1.47
N ARG A 326 8.87 -9.19 -1.53
CA ARG A 326 7.48 -9.36 -1.09
C ARG A 326 6.56 -10.06 -2.09
N LEU A 327 6.95 -10.02 -3.35
CA LEU A 327 6.20 -10.57 -4.48
C LEU A 327 6.67 -11.98 -4.83
N GLN A 328 7.92 -12.33 -4.50
CA GLN A 328 8.49 -13.63 -4.81
C GLN A 328 7.67 -14.79 -4.25
N CYS A 329 7.18 -14.65 -3.01
CA CYS A 329 6.36 -15.65 -2.36
C CYS A 329 4.87 -15.32 -2.36
N ASP A 330 4.39 -14.64 -3.40
CA ASP A 330 2.98 -14.31 -3.53
C ASP A 330 2.22 -15.33 -4.42
N PRO A 331 1.32 -16.17 -3.86
CA PRO A 331 0.51 -17.10 -4.64
C PRO A 331 -0.32 -16.43 -5.75
N ILE A 332 -0.72 -15.15 -5.61
CA ILE A 332 -1.48 -14.46 -6.67
C ILE A 332 -0.65 -14.33 -7.94
N LEU A 333 0.65 -14.07 -7.81
CA LEU A 333 1.54 -13.95 -8.96
C LEU A 333 1.77 -15.29 -9.63
N LEU A 334 1.92 -16.36 -8.85
CA LEU A 334 2.06 -17.72 -9.38
C LEU A 334 0.80 -18.16 -10.14
N VAL A 335 -0.39 -17.91 -9.57
CA VAL A 335 -1.68 -18.16 -10.23
C VAL A 335 -1.83 -17.34 -11.50
N ALA A 336 -1.44 -16.06 -11.49
CA ALA A 336 -1.51 -15.22 -12.68
C ALA A 336 -0.56 -15.72 -13.79
N LYS A 337 0.65 -16.18 -13.41
CA LYS A 337 1.61 -16.80 -14.32
C LYS A 337 1.04 -18.07 -14.95
N ALA A 338 0.49 -18.97 -14.13
CA ALA A 338 -0.13 -20.21 -14.59
C ALA A 338 -1.30 -19.93 -15.55
N ARG A 339 -2.18 -18.96 -15.26
CA ARG A 339 -3.28 -18.57 -16.16
C ARG A 339 -2.81 -18.07 -17.52
N ALA A 340 -1.71 -17.32 -17.55
CA ALA A 340 -1.14 -16.87 -18.82
C ALA A 340 -0.57 -18.04 -19.62
N LEU A 341 0.17 -18.95 -18.98
CA LEU A 341 0.69 -20.16 -19.60
C LEU A 341 -0.43 -21.05 -20.16
N CYS A 342 -1.54 -21.24 -19.43
CA CYS A 342 -2.70 -21.98 -19.93
C CYS A 342 -3.23 -21.41 -21.25
N ARG A 343 -3.24 -20.07 -21.39
CA ARG A 343 -3.74 -19.40 -22.60
C ARG A 343 -2.76 -19.53 -23.75
N GLU A 344 -1.47 -19.35 -23.49
CA GLU A 344 -0.41 -19.48 -24.48
C GLU A 344 -0.31 -20.90 -25.04
N LEU A 345 -0.37 -21.90 -24.16
CA LEU A 345 -0.23 -23.31 -24.53
C LEU A 345 -1.53 -23.95 -25.03
N LYS A 346 -2.65 -23.23 -25.01
CA LYS A 346 -3.96 -23.76 -25.45
C LYS A 346 -3.95 -24.24 -26.91
N SER A 347 -3.10 -23.66 -27.75
CA SER A 347 -2.94 -24.04 -29.16
C SER A 347 -1.93 -25.17 -29.37
N ASP A 348 -1.14 -25.55 -28.36
CA ASP A 348 -0.18 -26.64 -28.44
C ASP A 348 -0.91 -28.00 -28.33
N PRO A 349 -0.93 -28.85 -29.37
CA PRO A 349 -1.64 -30.13 -29.35
C PRO A 349 -1.01 -31.17 -28.42
N THR A 350 0.18 -30.90 -27.88
CA THR A 350 0.86 -31.76 -26.90
C THR A 350 0.54 -31.37 -25.47
N PHE A 351 0.00 -30.17 -25.24
CA PHE A 351 -0.37 -29.65 -23.94
C PHE A 351 -1.58 -30.40 -23.35
N ILE A 352 -1.45 -30.80 -22.09
CA ILE A 352 -2.54 -31.45 -21.34
C ILE A 352 -3.05 -30.50 -20.25
N ASN A 353 -2.19 -30.12 -19.31
CA ASN A 353 -2.53 -29.20 -18.23
C ASN A 353 -1.28 -28.65 -17.51
N LEU A 354 -1.51 -27.78 -16.54
CA LEU A 354 -0.56 -27.33 -15.53
C LEU A 354 -1.00 -27.83 -14.15
N ASP A 355 -0.04 -28.18 -13.30
CA ASP A 355 -0.24 -28.22 -11.86
C ASP A 355 0.58 -27.10 -11.21
N VAL A 356 0.02 -26.46 -10.19
CA VAL A 356 0.63 -25.31 -9.52
C VAL A 356 0.83 -25.64 -8.06
N HIS A 357 2.08 -25.58 -7.63
CA HIS A 357 2.48 -25.92 -6.27
C HIS A 357 3.27 -24.77 -5.65
N MET A 358 2.91 -24.42 -4.42
CA MET A 358 3.63 -23.46 -3.63
C MET A 358 3.59 -23.85 -2.16
N GLU A 359 4.77 -23.95 -1.59
CA GLU A 359 4.97 -24.07 -0.16
C GLU A 359 5.71 -22.84 0.33
N ALA A 360 5.36 -22.35 1.51
CA ALA A 360 6.05 -21.22 2.11
C ALA A 360 6.19 -21.40 3.60
N ARG A 361 7.19 -20.73 4.16
CA ARG A 361 7.39 -20.60 5.59
C ARG A 361 7.89 -19.22 5.94
N ARG A 362 7.66 -18.84 7.19
CA ARG A 362 8.37 -17.73 7.82
C ARG A 362 9.88 -18.01 7.82
N MET A 363 10.71 -16.97 7.76
CA MET A 363 12.17 -17.13 7.86
C MET A 363 12.57 -17.77 9.19
N SER A 364 11.85 -17.43 10.26
CA SER A 364 12.02 -18.00 11.60
C SER A 364 11.44 -19.41 11.77
N GLY A 365 10.59 -19.87 10.86
CA GLY A 365 9.94 -21.19 10.92
C GLY A 365 10.81 -22.29 10.32
N HIS A 366 10.67 -23.52 10.81
CA HIS A 366 11.42 -24.69 10.30
C HIS A 366 10.64 -25.54 9.29
N GLN A 367 9.31 -25.46 9.30
CA GLN A 367 8.44 -26.27 8.45
C GLN A 367 7.81 -25.41 7.37
N PHE A 368 7.76 -25.96 6.16
CA PHE A 368 6.99 -25.41 5.05
C PHE A 368 5.51 -25.75 5.22
N GLU A 369 4.66 -24.78 4.90
CA GLU A 369 3.21 -24.95 4.84
C GLU A 369 2.77 -24.87 3.37
N THR A 370 1.86 -25.74 2.96
CA THR A 370 1.27 -25.67 1.62
C THR A 370 0.38 -24.44 1.50
N VAL A 371 0.80 -23.48 0.67
CA VAL A 371 0.08 -22.21 0.44
C VAL A 371 -0.88 -22.35 -0.74
N LEU A 372 -0.44 -23.05 -1.78
CA LEU A 372 -1.20 -23.29 -3.01
C LEU A 372 -0.87 -24.70 -3.52
N ARG A 373 -1.92 -25.47 -3.81
CA ARG A 373 -1.80 -26.74 -4.52
C ARG A 373 -3.04 -26.91 -5.39
N GLU A 374 -2.87 -26.69 -6.68
CA GLU A 374 -3.94 -26.84 -7.66
C GLU A 374 -3.47 -27.77 -8.76
N GLU A 375 -4.07 -28.95 -8.80
CA GLU A 375 -3.86 -29.92 -9.88
C GLU A 375 -4.87 -29.64 -10.98
N ASN A 376 -4.50 -29.97 -12.22
CA ASN A 376 -5.39 -29.80 -13.37
C ASN A 376 -5.86 -28.33 -13.55
N PHE A 377 -4.98 -27.36 -13.32
CA PHE A 377 -5.27 -25.94 -13.16
C PHE A 377 -6.03 -25.29 -14.35
N CYS A 378 -5.64 -25.58 -15.60
CA CYS A 378 -6.26 -25.04 -16.81
C CYS A 378 -7.60 -25.68 -17.16
N GLY A 379 -8.02 -26.72 -16.44
CA GLY A 379 -9.28 -27.42 -16.64
C GLY A 379 -10.46 -26.85 -15.84
N ASN A 380 -10.18 -25.94 -14.90
CA ASN A 380 -11.16 -25.33 -13.98
C ASN A 380 -11.67 -23.96 -14.44
#